data_AF-A0A368GTI1-F1
#
_entry.id   AF-A0A368GTI1-F1
#
_cell.length_a   1.000
_cell.length_b   1.000
_cell.length_c   1.000
_cell.angle_alpha   90.00
_cell.angle_beta   90.00
_cell.angle_gamma   90.00
#
_symmetry.space_group_name_H-M   'P 1'
#
loop_
_entity.id
_entity.type
_entity.pdbx_description
1 polymer ?
#
loop_
_entity_poly.entity_id
_entity_poly.type
_entity_poly.pdbx_seq_one_letter_code
_entity_poly.pdbx_strand_id
1 'polypeptide(L)'
;MSFEGKWVLDKSENFDEYMKEVGVGLITRTAAAHLKVNLEIKKEGDKWIFLQTSTFKNSTLEFKLGEEFEETTPDGRKLKAKIELVDGKLVHKQTPIKVSLTFAPLLLKRR
;
A
#
# COMPACT_ATOMS: atom_id res chain seq x y z
N MET A 1 -13.12 -19.96 4.95
CA MET A 1 -13.46 -18.81 4.08
C MET A 1 -12.34 -18.68 3.06
N SER A 2 -12.70 -18.53 1.78
CA SER A 2 -11.75 -18.40 0.66
C SER A 2 -11.88 -16.97 0.13
N PHE A 3 -10.77 -16.25 0.04
CA PHE A 3 -10.70 -14.86 -0.46
C PHE A 3 -10.35 -14.82 -1.95
N GLU A 4 -9.93 -15.95 -2.51
CA GLU A 4 -9.54 -16.15 -3.89
C GLU A 4 -10.70 -15.78 -4.83
N GLY A 5 -10.39 -15.00 -5.86
CA GLY A 5 -11.39 -14.55 -6.82
C GLY A 5 -11.10 -13.18 -7.42
N LYS A 6 -12.03 -12.72 -8.25
CA LYS A 6 -12.01 -11.39 -8.87
C LYS A 6 -13.09 -10.53 -8.22
N TRP A 7 -12.67 -9.36 -7.78
CA TRP A 7 -13.48 -8.38 -7.07
C TRP A 7 -13.48 -7.09 -7.86
N VAL A 8 -14.65 -6.48 -7.99
CA VAL A 8 -14.82 -5.15 -8.60
C VAL A 8 -15.29 -4.21 -7.51
N LEU A 9 -14.69 -3.03 -7.44
CA LEU A 9 -15.12 -1.98 -6.54
C LEU A 9 -16.58 -1.59 -6.87
N ASP A 10 -17.48 -1.84 -5.92
CA ASP A 10 -18.90 -1.48 -6.03
C ASP A 10 -19.15 -0.06 -5.49
N LYS A 11 -18.66 0.21 -4.28
CA LYS A 11 -18.81 1.50 -3.60
C LYS A 11 -17.52 1.92 -2.91
N SER A 12 -17.25 3.23 -2.91
CA SER A 12 -16.14 3.84 -2.19
C SER A 12 -16.64 5.10 -1.47
N GLU A 13 -16.39 5.18 -0.16
CA GLU A 13 -16.73 6.32 0.67
C GLU A 13 -15.46 6.78 1.40
N ASN A 14 -15.31 8.11 1.57
CA ASN A 14 -14.20 8.73 2.29
C ASN A 14 -12.77 8.54 1.73
N PHE A 15 -12.64 8.06 0.49
CA PHE A 15 -11.32 7.75 -0.09
C PHE A 15 -10.47 9.00 -0.36
N ASP A 16 -11.07 10.13 -0.75
CA ASP A 16 -10.35 11.40 -0.94
C ASP A 16 -9.75 11.92 0.37
N GLU A 17 -10.53 11.91 1.45
CA GLU A 17 -10.08 12.33 2.78
C GLU A 17 -8.97 11.43 3.31
N TYR A 18 -9.12 10.10 3.14
CA TYR A 18 -8.06 9.15 3.46
C TYR A 18 -6.76 9.46 2.71
N MET A 19 -6.84 9.66 1.38
CA MET A 19 -5.66 9.99 0.58
C MET A 19 -5.04 11.33 0.97
N LYS A 20 -5.84 12.33 1.35
CA LYS A 20 -5.37 13.61 1.87
C LYS A 20 -4.57 13.43 3.17
N GLU A 21 -5.09 12.68 4.14
CA GLU A 21 -4.39 12.42 5.42
C GLU A 21 -3.10 11.60 5.22
N VAL A 22 -3.09 10.73 4.21
CA VAL A 22 -1.91 9.97 3.78
C VAL A 22 -0.84 10.85 3.11
N GLY A 23 -1.17 12.10 2.76
CA GLY A 23 -0.25 13.09 2.18
C GLY A 23 -0.33 13.19 0.66
N VAL A 24 -1.31 12.56 0.01
CA VAL A 24 -1.46 12.57 -1.45
C VAL A 24 -2.00 13.92 -1.92
N GLY A 25 -1.34 14.50 -2.93
CA GLY A 25 -1.69 15.79 -3.52
C GLY A 25 -3.09 15.80 -4.15
N LEU A 26 -3.74 16.98 -4.12
CA LEU A 26 -5.14 17.19 -4.54
C LEU A 26 -5.47 16.58 -5.91
N ILE A 27 -4.63 16.84 -6.92
CA ILE A 27 -4.86 16.37 -8.30
C ILE A 27 -4.91 14.84 -8.35
N THR A 28 -3.95 14.18 -7.71
CA THR A 28 -3.82 12.72 -7.71
C THR A 28 -4.98 12.06 -6.97
N ARG A 29 -5.40 12.63 -5.83
CA ARG A 29 -6.50 12.07 -5.02
C ARG A 29 -7.87 12.26 -5.66
N THR A 30 -8.14 13.41 -6.29
CA THR A 30 -9.38 13.62 -7.05
C THR A 30 -9.49 12.64 -8.21
N ALA A 31 -8.40 12.44 -8.97
CA ALA A 31 -8.40 11.45 -10.05
C ALA A 31 -8.65 10.03 -9.52
N ALA A 32 -7.98 9.65 -8.43
CA ALA A 32 -8.09 8.32 -7.84
C ALA A 32 -9.47 8.01 -7.24
N ALA A 33 -10.19 9.02 -6.73
CA ALA A 33 -11.54 8.86 -6.16
C ALA A 33 -12.61 8.42 -7.17
N HIS A 34 -12.38 8.66 -8.47
CA HIS A 34 -13.32 8.27 -9.53
C HIS A 34 -12.92 6.99 -10.27
N LEU A 35 -11.83 6.32 -9.85
CA LEU A 35 -11.34 5.13 -10.54
C LEU A 35 -12.15 3.89 -10.17
N LYS A 36 -12.43 3.09 -11.20
CA LYS A 36 -12.86 1.71 -11.01
C LYS A 36 -11.64 0.84 -10.78
N VAL A 37 -11.63 0.15 -9.64
CA VAL A 37 -10.55 -0.74 -9.26
C VAL A 37 -11.05 -2.18 -9.31
N ASN A 38 -10.29 -3.04 -9.97
CA ASN A 38 -10.47 -4.48 -9.95
C ASN A 38 -9.35 -5.08 -9.08
N LEU A 39 -9.72 -6.00 -8.19
CA LEU A 39 -8.78 -6.74 -7.35
C LEU A 39 -8.92 -8.23 -7.65
N GLU A 40 -7.84 -8.86 -8.08
CA GLU A 40 -7.77 -10.32 -8.23
C GLU A 40 -6.88 -10.88 -7.12
N ILE A 41 -7.44 -11.79 -6.32
CA ILE A 41 -6.74 -12.47 -5.24
C ILE A 41 -6.47 -13.90 -5.67
N LYS A 42 -5.19 -14.29 -5.67
CA LYS A 42 -4.72 -15.65 -5.93
C LYS A 42 -3.91 -16.15 -4.74
N LYS A 43 -3.94 -17.47 -4.58
CA LYS A 43 -3.15 -18.18 -3.57
C LYS A 43 -2.46 -19.37 -4.22
N GLU A 44 -1.14 -19.41 -4.14
CA GLU A 44 -0.29 -20.47 -4.68
C GLU A 44 0.47 -21.11 -3.52
N GLY A 45 -0.08 -22.20 -2.96
CA GLY A 45 0.42 -22.78 -1.72
C GLY A 45 0.29 -21.78 -0.56
N ASP A 46 1.42 -21.35 -0.01
CA ASP A 46 1.47 -20.36 1.09
C ASP A 46 1.63 -18.91 0.60
N LYS A 47 1.86 -18.71 -0.70
CA LYS A 47 2.05 -17.40 -1.32
C LYS A 47 0.71 -16.80 -1.71
N TRP A 48 0.46 -15.58 -1.29
CA TRP A 48 -0.69 -14.77 -1.68
C TRP A 48 -0.27 -13.74 -2.72
N ILE A 49 -1.10 -13.55 -3.74
CA ILE A 49 -0.86 -12.61 -4.84
C ILE A 49 -2.12 -11.77 -5.01
N PHE A 50 -1.99 -10.47 -4.73
CA PHE A 50 -3.04 -9.48 -4.91
C PHE A 50 -2.69 -8.65 -6.14
N LEU A 51 -3.51 -8.75 -7.18
CA LEU A 51 -3.37 -7.97 -8.39
C LEU A 51 -4.45 -6.89 -8.41
N GLN A 52 -4.04 -5.65 -8.18
CA GLN A 52 -4.91 -4.49 -8.28
C GLN A 52 -4.74 -3.84 -9.64
N THR A 53 -5.83 -3.74 -10.40
CA THR A 53 -5.87 -3.14 -11.73
C THR A 53 -6.78 -1.93 -11.71
N SER A 54 -6.31 -0.79 -12.21
CA SER A 54 -7.12 0.43 -12.35
C SER A 54 -6.75 1.18 -13.63
N THR A 55 -7.58 2.13 -14.04
CA THR A 55 -7.31 2.95 -15.23
C THR A 55 -6.07 3.84 -15.09
N PHE A 56 -5.57 4.05 -13.86
CA PHE A 56 -4.44 4.92 -13.58
C PHE A 56 -3.14 4.14 -13.37
N LYS A 57 -3.16 3.11 -12.51
CA LYS A 57 -1.97 2.32 -12.17
C LYS A 57 -2.37 0.91 -11.76
N ASN A 58 -1.58 -0.06 -12.23
CA ASN A 58 -1.69 -1.45 -11.81
C ASN A 58 -0.59 -1.75 -10.79
N SER A 59 -0.92 -2.51 -9.76
CA SER A 59 0.02 -2.92 -8.72
C SER A 59 -0.19 -4.38 -8.36
N THR A 60 0.91 -5.12 -8.26
CA THR A 60 0.92 -6.49 -7.76
C THR A 60 1.58 -6.52 -6.40
N LEU A 61 0.93 -7.15 -5.43
CA LEU A 61 1.44 -7.36 -4.09
C LEU A 61 1.53 -8.86 -3.83
N GLU A 62 2.75 -9.34 -3.59
CA GLU A 62 3.01 -10.74 -3.29
C GLU A 62 3.53 -10.86 -1.86
N PHE A 63 2.91 -11.74 -1.06
CA PHE A 63 3.27 -11.89 0.34
C PHE A 63 2.97 -13.29 0.87
N LYS A 64 3.53 -13.60 2.03
CA LYS A 64 3.14 -14.75 2.85
C LYS A 64 2.56 -14.25 4.16
N LEU A 65 1.59 -14.99 4.70
CA LEU A 65 0.96 -14.60 5.96
C LEU A 65 1.98 -14.67 7.11
N GLY A 66 2.02 -13.62 7.92
CA GLY A 66 2.90 -13.53 9.08
C GLY A 66 4.34 -13.14 8.78
N GLU A 67 4.74 -13.00 7.51
CA GLU A 67 6.09 -12.57 7.12
C GLU A 67 6.12 -11.05 6.88
N GLU A 68 7.17 -10.39 7.36
CA GLU A 68 7.42 -8.97 7.08
C GLU A 68 8.11 -8.80 5.73
N PHE A 69 7.71 -7.79 4.97
CA PHE A 69 8.33 -7.43 3.70
C PHE A 69 8.42 -5.91 3.53
N GLU A 70 9.30 -5.45 2.63
CA GLU A 70 9.37 -4.04 2.26
C GLU A 70 8.38 -3.74 1.14
N GLU A 71 7.52 -2.75 1.35
CA GLU A 71 6.56 -2.26 0.38
C GLU A 71 6.92 -0.84 -0.03
N THR A 72 6.93 -0.57 -1.33
CA THR A 72 7.01 0.79 -1.85
C THR A 72 5.63 1.20 -2.35
N THR A 73 5.01 2.15 -1.65
CA THR A 73 3.70 2.67 -2.03
C THR A 73 3.77 3.39 -3.39
N PRO A 74 2.65 3.51 -4.13
CA PRO A 74 2.63 4.21 -5.42
C PRO A 74 3.17 5.65 -5.41
N ASP A 75 3.16 6.28 -4.24
CA ASP A 75 3.63 7.64 -3.95
C ASP A 75 5.11 7.69 -3.50
N GLY A 76 5.84 6.56 -3.59
CA GLY A 76 7.29 6.49 -3.37
C GLY A 76 7.73 6.27 -1.92
N ARG A 77 6.81 6.17 -0.96
CA ARG A 77 7.15 5.89 0.44
C ARG A 77 7.49 4.42 0.64
N LYS A 78 8.62 4.14 1.31
CA LYS A 78 9.07 2.80 1.69
C LYS A 78 8.58 2.46 3.10
N LEU A 79 7.86 1.36 3.22
CA LEU A 79 7.23 0.88 4.44
C LEU A 79 7.65 -0.58 4.69
N LYS A 80 7.68 -0.98 5.96
CA LYS A 80 7.63 -2.40 6.34
C LYS A 80 6.18 -2.81 6.48
N ALA A 81 5.79 -3.85 5.78
CA ALA A 81 4.44 -4.37 5.78
C ALA A 81 4.40 -5.79 6.34
N LYS A 82 3.31 -6.11 7.07
CA LYS A 82 3.01 -7.47 7.54
C LYS A 82 1.52 -7.73 7.36
N ILE A 83 1.18 -8.88 6.78
CA ILE A 83 -0.22 -9.28 6.57
C ILE A 83 -0.52 -10.52 7.39
N GLU A 84 -1.57 -10.47 8.22
CA GLU A 84 -1.96 -11.54 9.14
C GLU A 84 -3.46 -11.85 9.01
N LEU A 85 -3.84 -13.11 9.18
CA LEU A 85 -5.25 -13.51 9.28
C LEU A 85 -5.64 -13.58 10.76
N VAL A 86 -6.43 -12.62 11.23
CA VAL A 86 -6.88 -12.51 12.62
C VAL A 86 -8.39 -12.56 12.64
N ASP A 87 -8.97 -13.54 13.34
CA ASP A 87 -10.43 -13.73 13.46
C ASP A 87 -11.18 -13.73 12.11
N GLY A 88 -10.58 -14.36 11.10
CA GLY A 88 -11.14 -14.43 9.75
C GLY A 88 -11.01 -13.14 8.93
N LYS A 89 -10.25 -12.15 9.41
CA LYS A 89 -9.96 -10.90 8.70
C LYS A 89 -8.51 -10.83 8.28
N LEU A 90 -8.24 -10.41 7.05
CA LEU A 90 -6.90 -10.07 6.61
C LEU A 90 -6.54 -8.66 7.11
N VAL A 91 -5.51 -8.58 7.93
CA VAL A 91 -5.03 -7.33 8.54
C VAL A 91 -3.68 -6.99 7.91
N HIS A 92 -3.63 -5.90 7.16
CA HIS A 92 -2.39 -5.36 6.57
C HIS A 92 -1.85 -4.23 7.45
N LYS A 93 -0.73 -4.46 8.13
CA LYS A 93 -0.05 -3.47 8.97
C LYS A 93 1.13 -2.87 8.22
N GLN A 94 1.15 -1.56 8.04
CA GLN A 94 2.25 -0.82 7.42
C GLN A 94 2.95 0.08 8.44
N THR A 95 4.28 -0.02 8.53
CA THR A 95 5.12 0.76 9.44
C THR A 95 6.15 1.57 8.64
N PRO A 96 6.30 2.88 8.88
CA PRO A 96 7.32 3.68 8.22
C PRO A 96 8.72 3.15 8.48
N ILE A 97 9.51 2.97 7.42
CA ILE A 97 10.95 2.75 7.58
C ILE A 97 11.55 4.11 7.93
N LYS A 98 11.87 4.34 9.21
CA LYS A 98 12.62 5.53 9.62
C LYS A 98 13.97 5.49 8.93
N VAL A 99 14.14 6.31 7.88
CA VAL A 99 15.46 6.63 7.37
C VAL A 99 16.15 7.42 8.47
N SER A 100 17.15 6.84 9.13
CA SER A 100 18.02 7.60 10.01
C SER A 100 18.70 8.65 9.14
N LEU A 101 18.23 9.89 9.22
CA LEU A 101 19.00 11.04 8.76
C LEU A 101 20.19 11.14 9.70
N THR A 102 21.28 10.43 9.38
CA THR A 102 22.59 10.75 9.92
C THR A 102 22.93 12.13 9.36
N PHE A 103 22.56 13.18 10.10
CA PHE A 103 23.08 14.51 9.85
C PHE A 103 24.59 14.43 10.05
N ALA A 104 25.35 14.29 8.96
CA ALA A 104 26.75 14.66 8.98
C ALA A 104 26.78 16.17 9.25
N PRO A 105 27.34 16.65 10.38
CA PRO A 105 27.45 18.07 10.61
C PRO A 105 28.41 18.62 9.55
N LEU A 106 27.86 19.38 8.60
CA LEU A 106 28.63 20.22 7.69
C LEU A 106 29.37 21.26 8.54
N LEU A 107 30.63 20.94 8.87
CA LEU A 107 31.60 21.89 9.41
C LEU A 107 31.94 22.90 8.31
N LEU A 108 31.05 23.88 8.07
CA LEU A 108 31.43 25.12 7.41
C LEU A 108 32.26 25.93 8.39
N LYS A 109 33.59 25.88 8.25
CA LYS A 109 34.48 26.90 8.80
C LYS A 109 34.18 28.21 8.07
N ARG A 110 33.56 29.15 8.79
CA ARG A 110 33.46 30.56 8.37
C ARG A 110 34.89 31.12 8.28
N ARG A 111 35.24 31.74 7.15
CA ARG A 111 36.46 32.54 6.98
C ARG A 111 36.39 33.80 7.84
#